data_AF-A0A534R858-F1
#
_entry.id   AF-A0A534R858-F1
#
_cell.length_a   1.000
_cell.length_b   1.000
_cell.length_c   1.000
_cell.angle_alpha   90.00
_cell.angle_beta   90.00
_cell.angle_gamma   90.00
#
_symmetry.space_group_name_H-M   'P 1'
#
loop_
_entity.id
_entity.type
_entity.pdbx_description
1 polymer ?
#
loop_
_entity_poly.entity_id
_entity_poly.type
_entity_poly.pdbx_seq_one_letter_code
_entity_poly.pdbx_strand_id
1 'polypeptide(L)'
;MFSPRRALALAALWLAVPLAHPELALARRGAMTVHVPPFDVPALHNREICTFVPLRVHKPMDISEIVIVNQGGSEGFTSHHLIVYAYQANLQALVPSAGKVVDDAACLKLGSGDPRALQIVATSQSVSSRQRMPPGTALRIEPQSGAGRRPVIGLVLNSHWINGTDAVKRARATVKIVLANPHAVKRQLKPIFEAVASGLIDVPPGKTARESWDWGPGIFDFGGFFGGTTNPTGPACVTMLISHMHRRGILFTEDLVAADGTETRLYSNTVYSDPPTLNLSPPMLVRPGEKIHYECTHDNATDPKLGCEEQAGVAPGRPVLQTFPSLTGAAKRCGTQGPDPTECPATDPAYPGRTFTGNCVQANLVFGFNSNDDMCIMPGYYYDADPAAPAGHECDL
;
A
#
# COMPACT_ATOMS: atom_id res chain seq x y z
N MET A 1 -34.78 46.46 65.18
CA MET A 1 -33.73 47.12 64.35
C MET A 1 -32.74 46.06 63.89
N PHE A 2 -32.28 46.16 62.63
CA PHE A 2 -31.34 45.29 61.88
C PHE A 2 -31.88 43.91 61.46
N SER A 3 -31.66 43.37 60.27
CA SER A 3 -31.39 43.81 58.89
C SER A 3 -31.42 42.50 58.06
N PRO A 4 -32.08 42.40 56.89
CA PRO A 4 -32.20 41.15 56.15
C PRO A 4 -31.00 41.01 55.20
N ARG A 5 -30.19 39.96 55.36
CA ARG A 5 -29.27 39.47 54.31
C ARG A 5 -28.65 38.14 54.74
N ARG A 6 -29.09 37.07 54.08
CA ARG A 6 -28.30 35.97 53.50
C ARG A 6 -29.15 34.70 53.40
N ALA A 7 -29.97 34.68 52.37
CA ALA A 7 -30.36 33.43 51.73
C ALA A 7 -29.27 33.03 50.72
N LEU A 8 -29.19 31.73 50.46
CA LEU A 8 -28.53 31.06 49.32
C LEU A 8 -27.01 30.89 49.38
N ALA A 9 -26.60 29.67 49.76
CA ALA A 9 -25.47 28.98 49.14
C ALA A 9 -25.66 27.46 49.35
N LEU A 10 -26.51 26.84 48.54
CA LEU A 10 -26.64 25.39 48.45
C LEU A 10 -26.48 24.96 46.99
N ALA A 11 -25.48 24.11 46.79
CA ALA A 11 -25.32 23.15 45.70
C ALA A 11 -25.22 23.69 44.25
N ALA A 12 -23.99 23.91 43.80
CA ALA A 12 -23.59 23.62 42.43
C ALA A 12 -22.35 22.72 42.47
N LEU A 13 -22.56 21.45 42.84
CA LEU A 13 -21.57 20.40 42.63
C LEU A 13 -21.55 20.13 41.13
N TRP A 14 -20.68 20.84 40.41
CA TRP A 14 -20.39 20.52 39.01
C TRP A 14 -19.77 19.12 38.97
N LEU A 15 -20.56 18.16 38.48
CA LEU A 15 -20.05 16.91 37.95
C LEU A 15 -19.19 17.25 36.74
N ALA A 16 -17.90 17.47 36.99
CA ALA A 16 -16.88 17.42 35.96
C ALA A 16 -16.80 15.95 35.50
N VAL A 17 -17.65 15.60 34.52
CA VAL A 17 -17.42 14.42 33.70
C VAL A 17 -16.07 14.65 33.04
N PRO A 18 -15.03 13.83 33.30
CA PRO A 18 -13.79 13.98 32.60
C PRO A 18 -14.10 13.67 31.14
N LEU A 19 -14.00 14.67 30.27
CA LEU A 19 -13.89 14.45 28.84
C LEU A 19 -12.66 13.55 28.68
N ALA A 20 -12.90 12.25 28.53
CA ALA A 20 -11.86 11.27 28.28
C ALA A 20 -11.23 11.65 26.93
N HIS A 21 -10.11 12.38 26.98
CA HIS A 21 -9.36 12.71 25.78
C HIS A 21 -9.02 11.39 25.08
N PRO A 22 -9.41 11.20 23.80
CA PRO A 22 -9.17 9.95 23.08
C PRO A 22 -7.68 9.57 23.04
N GLU A 23 -6.79 10.55 23.18
CA GLU A 23 -5.34 10.35 23.30
C GLU A 23 -4.90 9.59 24.57
N LEU A 24 -5.59 9.76 25.71
CA LEU A 24 -5.33 9.02 26.94
C LEU A 24 -5.83 7.56 26.87
N ALA A 25 -6.87 7.30 26.06
CA ALA A 25 -7.34 5.94 25.80
C ALA A 25 -6.36 5.14 24.91
N LEU A 26 -5.68 5.82 23.97
CA LEU A 26 -4.59 5.24 23.16
C LEU A 26 -3.36 4.85 23.99
N ALA A 27 -3.02 5.61 25.04
CA ALA A 27 -1.90 5.31 25.93
C ALA A 27 -2.12 4.03 26.78
N ARG A 28 -3.38 3.65 27.03
CA ARG A 28 -3.76 2.44 27.78
C ARG A 28 -3.75 1.15 26.95
N ARG A 29 -3.75 1.23 25.62
CA ARG A 29 -3.91 0.07 24.72
C ARG A 29 -2.62 -0.63 24.32
N GLY A 30 -1.46 -0.15 24.77
CA GLY A 30 -0.18 -0.61 24.23
C GLY A 30 -0.03 -0.09 22.80
N ALA A 31 0.89 0.86 22.62
CA ALA A 31 1.23 1.37 21.30
C ALA A 31 2.75 1.33 21.14
N MET A 32 3.19 1.08 19.91
CA MET A 32 4.59 1.12 19.56
C MET A 32 4.79 2.00 18.34
N THR A 33 5.94 2.66 18.29
CA THR A 33 6.30 3.56 17.20
C THR A 33 7.58 3.06 16.58
N VAL A 34 7.57 2.94 15.26
CA VAL A 34 8.77 2.68 14.44
C VAL A 34 8.98 3.83 13.47
N HIS A 35 10.20 3.92 12.95
CA HIS A 35 10.62 5.03 12.11
C HIS A 35 11.30 4.53 10.84
N VAL A 36 11.06 5.24 9.75
CA VAL A 36 11.96 5.24 8.61
C VAL A 36 13.10 6.21 8.95
N PRO A 37 14.37 5.76 8.97
CA PRO A 37 15.52 6.62 9.19
C PRO A 37 15.52 7.78 8.20
N PRO A 38 15.99 8.99 8.59
CA PRO A 38 16.04 10.09 7.65
C PRO A 38 16.99 9.79 6.49
N PHE A 39 16.57 10.10 5.27
CA PHE A 39 17.33 9.85 4.04
C PHE A 39 17.17 11.00 3.04
N ASP A 40 18.19 11.16 2.20
CA ASP A 40 18.23 12.23 1.20
C ASP A 40 17.64 11.76 -0.13
N VAL A 41 16.82 12.60 -0.74
CA VAL A 41 16.29 12.40 -2.08
C VAL A 41 16.96 13.44 -2.98
N PRO A 42 17.80 13.03 -3.95
CA PRO A 42 18.46 13.96 -4.84
C PRO A 42 17.47 14.87 -5.58
N ALA A 43 17.95 16.02 -6.03
CA ALA A 43 17.17 16.93 -6.87
C ALA A 43 16.66 16.21 -8.13
N LEU A 44 15.43 16.46 -8.54
CA LEU A 44 14.82 15.90 -9.76
C LEU A 44 14.79 14.35 -9.82
N HIS A 45 14.79 13.67 -8.67
CA HIS A 45 14.81 12.21 -8.58
C HIS A 45 13.59 11.62 -7.86
N ASN A 46 13.28 10.38 -8.23
CA ASN A 46 12.39 9.50 -7.49
C ASN A 46 13.26 8.48 -6.76
N ARG A 47 13.08 8.38 -5.44
CA ARG A 47 13.88 7.47 -4.61
C ARG A 47 12.95 6.61 -3.76
N GLU A 48 13.11 5.31 -3.91
CA GLU A 48 12.40 4.30 -3.13
C GLU A 48 13.42 3.51 -2.31
N ILE A 49 13.18 3.45 -1.01
CA ILE A 49 14.07 2.79 -0.05
C ILE A 49 13.30 1.81 0.80
N CYS A 50 14.04 0.86 1.36
CA CYS A 50 13.55 -0.13 2.31
C CYS A 50 14.34 -0.04 3.60
N THR A 51 13.63 -0.19 4.72
CA THR A 51 14.24 -0.30 6.06
C THR A 51 13.66 -1.49 6.78
N PHE A 52 14.54 -2.36 7.28
CA PHE A 52 14.15 -3.44 8.19
C PHE A 52 14.13 -2.96 9.65
N VAL A 53 13.03 -3.22 10.36
CA VAL A 53 12.85 -2.87 11.77
C VAL A 53 12.43 -4.11 12.57
N PRO A 54 13.33 -4.70 13.39
CA PRO A 54 12.98 -5.82 14.25
C PRO A 54 12.27 -5.36 15.53
N LEU A 55 11.03 -5.80 15.73
CA LEU A 55 10.26 -5.59 16.95
C LEU A 55 10.55 -6.71 17.96
N ARG A 56 11.11 -6.36 19.12
CA ARG A 56 11.42 -7.32 20.19
C ARG A 56 10.17 -7.70 20.99
N VAL A 57 9.28 -8.45 20.33
CA VAL A 57 8.05 -9.00 20.91
C VAL A 57 8.07 -10.51 20.81
N HIS A 58 7.64 -11.19 21.88
CA HIS A 58 7.65 -12.66 21.97
C HIS A 58 6.25 -13.26 21.91
N LYS A 59 5.24 -12.40 21.86
CA LYS A 59 3.85 -12.76 21.68
C LYS A 59 3.36 -12.15 20.38
N PRO A 60 2.38 -12.80 19.75
CA PRO A 60 1.72 -12.23 18.58
C PRO A 60 1.03 -10.91 18.91
N MET A 61 0.91 -10.05 17.90
CA MET A 61 0.26 -8.75 18.03
C MET A 61 -1.03 -8.72 17.22
N ASP A 62 -2.12 -8.37 17.89
CA ASP A 62 -3.38 -8.01 17.26
C ASP A 62 -3.40 -6.49 17.11
N ILE A 63 -3.40 -5.99 15.88
CA ILE A 63 -3.35 -4.56 15.57
C ILE A 63 -4.76 -4.05 15.31
N SER A 64 -5.18 -3.02 16.05
CA SER A 64 -6.48 -2.35 15.84
C SER A 64 -6.38 -1.06 15.02
N GLU A 65 -5.21 -0.44 14.98
CA GLU A 65 -5.00 0.81 14.25
C GLU A 65 -3.53 1.01 13.92
N ILE A 66 -3.28 1.58 12.74
CA ILE A 66 -1.97 2.03 12.29
C ILE A 66 -2.09 3.49 11.85
N VAL A 67 -1.15 4.31 12.29
CA VAL A 67 -1.01 5.72 11.86
C VAL A 67 0.35 5.88 11.22
N ILE A 68 0.36 6.30 9.96
CA ILE A 68 1.57 6.62 9.21
C ILE A 68 1.64 8.13 9.04
N VAL A 69 2.79 8.73 9.34
CA VAL A 69 3.05 10.15 9.10
C VAL A 69 4.32 10.28 8.29
N ASN A 70 4.18 10.72 7.04
CA ASN A 70 5.26 11.05 6.13
C ASN A 70 5.71 12.49 6.39
N GLN A 71 6.97 12.68 6.76
CA GLN A 71 7.49 13.95 7.26
C GLN A 71 8.53 14.53 6.31
N GLY A 72 8.44 15.85 6.09
CA GLY A 72 9.35 16.59 5.22
C GLY A 72 8.74 17.02 3.88
N GLY A 73 7.47 16.67 3.62
CA GLY A 73 6.79 17.07 2.39
C GLY A 73 6.66 18.59 2.24
N SER A 74 6.84 19.08 1.02
CA SER A 74 6.65 20.45 0.58
C SER A 74 6.15 20.47 -0.87
N GLU A 75 5.85 21.64 -1.42
CA GLU A 75 5.63 21.77 -2.86
C GLU A 75 6.84 21.21 -3.64
N GLY A 76 6.57 20.39 -4.66
CA GLY A 76 7.58 19.69 -5.44
C GLY A 76 8.35 18.57 -4.72
N PHE A 77 8.06 18.27 -3.44
CA PHE A 77 8.69 17.17 -2.71
C PHE A 77 7.67 16.44 -1.85
N THR A 78 7.28 15.24 -2.25
CA THR A 78 6.20 14.50 -1.56
C THR A 78 6.51 13.03 -1.43
N SER A 79 5.93 12.41 -0.41
CA SER A 79 5.79 10.97 -0.35
C SER A 79 4.87 10.55 -1.49
N HIS A 80 5.31 9.58 -2.29
CA HIS A 80 4.45 8.86 -3.22
C HIS A 80 3.70 7.76 -2.46
N HIS A 81 4.42 6.99 -1.65
CA HIS A 81 3.82 6.08 -0.69
C HIS A 81 4.76 5.69 0.45
N LEU A 82 4.15 5.17 1.52
CA LEU A 82 4.82 4.31 2.49
C LEU A 82 4.02 3.02 2.63
N ILE A 83 4.70 1.88 2.52
CA ILE A 83 4.12 0.56 2.76
C ILE A 83 4.81 -0.06 3.96
N VAL A 84 4.00 -0.58 4.88
CA VAL A 84 4.46 -1.38 6.02
C VAL A 84 4.20 -2.83 5.68
N TYR A 85 5.26 -3.62 5.63
CA TYR A 85 5.18 -5.07 5.48
C TYR A 85 5.55 -5.78 6.78
N ALA A 86 4.87 -6.89 7.07
CA ALA A 86 5.37 -7.93 7.95
C ALA A 86 6.14 -8.93 7.08
N TYR A 87 7.42 -9.10 7.36
CA TYR A 87 8.26 -10.04 6.62
C TYR A 87 8.00 -11.47 7.12
N GLN A 88 7.64 -12.41 6.24
CA GLN A 88 7.18 -13.77 6.56
C GLN A 88 8.21 -14.88 6.30
N ALA A 89 9.40 -14.54 5.80
CA ALA A 89 10.49 -15.48 5.59
C ALA A 89 11.57 -15.36 6.67
N ASN A 90 12.63 -16.16 6.57
CA ASN A 90 13.71 -16.17 7.55
C ASN A 90 14.37 -14.79 7.69
N LEU A 91 14.26 -14.21 8.88
CA LEU A 91 14.77 -12.87 9.21
C LEU A 91 16.30 -12.76 9.24
N GLN A 92 17.04 -13.86 9.25
CA GLN A 92 18.49 -13.85 9.42
C GLN A 92 19.21 -13.03 8.33
N ALA A 93 18.68 -13.07 7.10
CA ALA A 93 19.19 -12.29 5.97
C ALA A 93 18.95 -10.77 6.12
N LEU A 94 17.98 -10.36 6.94
CA LEU A 94 17.62 -8.96 7.19
C LEU A 94 18.36 -8.35 8.38
N VAL A 95 18.90 -9.16 9.28
CA VAL A 95 19.62 -8.65 10.47
C VAL A 95 20.71 -7.62 10.13
N PRO A 96 21.55 -7.80 9.08
CA PRO A 96 22.59 -6.83 8.74
C PRO A 96 22.06 -5.47 8.23
N SER A 97 20.81 -5.42 7.74
CA SER A 97 20.15 -4.21 7.22
C SER A 97 19.23 -3.53 8.26
N ALA A 98 19.17 -4.06 9.49
CA ALA A 98 18.34 -3.49 10.55
C ALA A 98 18.65 -2.00 10.79
N GLY A 99 17.63 -1.16 10.66
CA GLY A 99 17.71 0.29 10.84
C GLY A 99 18.50 1.04 9.77
N LYS A 100 18.94 0.37 8.69
CA LYS A 100 19.67 0.99 7.57
C LYS A 100 18.72 1.29 6.43
N VAL A 101 19.06 2.34 5.68
CA VAL A 101 18.42 2.68 4.40
C VAL A 101 19.04 1.80 3.33
N VAL A 102 18.22 1.04 2.62
CA VAL A 102 18.62 0.23 1.48
C VAL A 102 17.86 0.73 0.26
N ASP A 103 18.56 1.10 -0.81
CA ASP A 103 17.95 1.46 -2.08
C ASP A 103 17.46 0.20 -2.80
N ASP A 104 16.15 0.00 -2.81
CA ASP A 104 15.52 -1.20 -3.34
C ASP A 104 14.05 -0.94 -3.68
N ALA A 105 13.74 -0.91 -4.98
CA ALA A 105 12.37 -0.71 -5.44
C ALA A 105 11.49 -1.90 -5.02
N ALA A 106 10.33 -1.61 -4.43
CA ALA A 106 9.41 -2.60 -3.86
C ALA A 106 10.02 -3.59 -2.83
N CYS A 107 11.22 -3.31 -2.30
CA CYS A 107 11.94 -4.19 -1.36
C CYS A 107 12.24 -5.62 -1.87
N LEU A 108 12.32 -5.80 -3.19
CA LEU A 108 12.45 -7.11 -3.82
C LEU A 108 13.86 -7.72 -3.76
N LYS A 109 14.88 -6.96 -3.40
CA LYS A 109 16.26 -7.44 -3.18
C LYS A 109 16.57 -7.61 -1.70
N LEU A 110 15.65 -7.23 -0.81
CA LEU A 110 15.81 -7.34 0.62
C LEU A 110 15.54 -8.78 1.11
N GLY A 111 16.42 -9.31 1.95
CA GLY A 111 16.25 -10.63 2.56
C GLY A 111 16.36 -11.77 1.52
N SER A 112 15.32 -12.60 1.43
CA SER A 112 15.21 -13.69 0.46
C SER A 112 15.00 -13.24 -0.99
N GLY A 113 14.58 -11.99 -1.20
CA GLY A 113 14.14 -11.48 -2.49
C GLY A 113 12.86 -12.11 -3.06
N ASP A 114 12.11 -12.83 -2.22
CA ASP A 114 10.80 -13.39 -2.57
C ASP A 114 9.70 -12.40 -2.18
N PRO A 115 8.96 -11.78 -3.13
CA PRO A 115 7.89 -10.84 -2.79
C PRO A 115 6.77 -11.47 -1.95
N ARG A 116 6.58 -12.80 -1.98
CA ARG A 116 5.63 -13.51 -1.10
C ARG A 116 6.02 -13.43 0.38
N ALA A 117 7.27 -13.08 0.68
CA ALA A 117 7.70 -12.84 2.04
C ALA A 117 7.24 -11.48 2.59
N LEU A 118 6.70 -10.57 1.77
CA LEU A 118 6.30 -9.23 2.18
C LEU A 118 4.79 -9.14 2.36
N GLN A 119 4.26 -9.58 3.50
CA GLN A 119 2.82 -9.44 3.76
C GLN A 119 2.47 -7.98 4.07
N ILE A 120 1.53 -7.40 3.35
CA ILE A 120 1.11 -6.02 3.59
C ILE A 120 0.37 -5.86 4.93
N VAL A 121 0.74 -4.82 5.68
CA VAL A 121 0.20 -4.50 7.01
C VAL A 121 -0.52 -3.16 7.01
N ALA A 122 0.01 -2.15 6.32
CA ALA A 122 -0.65 -0.87 6.11
C ALA A 122 -0.01 -0.11 4.94
N THR A 123 -0.76 0.81 4.37
CA THR A 123 -0.26 1.73 3.32
C THR A 123 -0.59 3.18 3.64
N SER A 124 0.15 4.07 2.99
CA SER A 124 -0.09 5.50 2.99
C SER A 124 0.33 6.05 1.64
N GLN A 125 -0.53 6.84 1.00
CA GLN A 125 -0.17 7.62 -0.19
C GLN A 125 -0.16 9.13 0.11
N SER A 126 -0.63 9.52 1.30
CA SER A 126 -0.67 10.90 1.77
C SER A 126 0.40 11.24 2.81
N VAL A 127 0.48 12.53 3.18
CA VAL A 127 1.31 13.03 4.28
C VAL A 127 0.99 12.37 5.62
N SER A 128 -0.25 11.93 5.82
CA SER A 128 -0.69 11.24 7.02
C SER A 128 -1.85 10.31 6.68
N SER A 129 -1.71 9.02 6.96
CA SER A 129 -2.82 8.07 6.88
C SER A 129 -3.11 7.47 8.26
N ARG A 130 -4.39 7.14 8.46
CA ARG A 130 -4.87 6.45 9.65
C ARG A 130 -5.77 5.31 9.22
N GLN A 131 -5.27 4.09 9.39
CA GLN A 131 -5.98 2.87 9.05
C GLN A 131 -6.50 2.24 10.33
N ARG A 132 -7.82 2.25 10.50
CA ARG A 132 -8.50 1.67 11.67
C ARG A 132 -9.18 0.37 11.26
N MET A 133 -8.91 -0.68 12.01
CA MET A 133 -9.61 -1.94 11.85
C MET A 133 -11.02 -1.81 12.45
N PRO A 134 -12.07 -2.37 11.83
CA PRO A 134 -13.42 -2.35 12.38
C PRO A 134 -13.48 -2.87 13.83
N PRO A 135 -14.39 -2.34 14.68
CA PRO A 135 -14.59 -2.88 16.03
C PRO A 135 -14.86 -4.38 15.99
N GLY A 136 -14.24 -5.16 16.87
CA GLY A 136 -14.36 -6.62 16.85
C GLY A 136 -13.33 -7.33 15.97
N THR A 137 -12.53 -6.58 15.20
CA THR A 137 -11.49 -7.14 14.33
C THR A 137 -10.09 -6.66 14.70
N ALA A 138 -9.07 -7.39 14.24
CA ALA A 138 -7.68 -6.95 14.29
C ALA A 138 -6.88 -7.56 13.13
N LEU A 139 -5.79 -6.92 12.74
CA LEU A 139 -4.77 -7.54 11.88
C LEU A 139 -3.73 -8.24 12.76
N ARG A 140 -3.60 -9.55 12.57
CA ARG A 140 -2.65 -10.39 13.30
C ARG A 140 -1.27 -10.37 12.65
N ILE A 141 -0.23 -10.15 13.46
CA ILE A 141 1.15 -10.43 13.05
C ILE A 141 1.88 -11.30 14.09
N GLU A 142 2.58 -12.31 13.59
CA GLU A 142 3.19 -13.39 14.39
C GLU A 142 4.71 -13.18 14.52
N PRO A 143 5.31 -13.39 15.71
CA PRO A 143 6.75 -13.34 15.88
C PRO A 143 7.40 -14.55 15.21
N GLN A 144 8.54 -14.31 14.57
CA GLN A 144 9.33 -15.32 13.91
C GLN A 144 10.65 -15.53 14.64
N SER A 145 11.10 -16.79 14.61
CA SER A 145 12.47 -17.12 14.98
C SER A 145 13.38 -16.78 13.81
N GLY A 146 14.51 -16.11 14.02
CA GLY A 146 15.47 -15.86 12.93
C GLY A 146 16.30 -14.58 13.01
N ALA A 147 15.97 -13.61 13.86
CA ALA A 147 16.78 -12.40 14.05
C ALA A 147 17.70 -12.48 15.28
N GLY A 148 18.07 -13.70 15.71
CA GLY A 148 18.83 -13.99 16.93
C GLY A 148 18.19 -15.06 17.82
N ARG A 149 18.60 -15.16 19.09
CA ARG A 149 18.12 -16.19 20.04
C ARG A 149 16.67 -16.00 20.52
N ARG A 150 16.05 -14.85 20.24
CA ARG A 150 14.69 -14.53 20.70
C ARG A 150 13.78 -14.25 19.50
N PRO A 151 12.52 -14.71 19.51
CA PRO A 151 11.55 -14.37 18.48
C PRO A 151 11.35 -12.85 18.39
N VAL A 152 11.20 -12.35 17.16
CA VAL A 152 10.90 -10.95 16.85
C VAL A 152 9.84 -10.89 15.74
N ILE A 153 9.15 -9.77 15.64
CA ILE A 153 8.38 -9.46 14.43
C ILE A 153 9.23 -8.58 13.53
N GLY A 154 9.45 -9.02 12.29
CA GLY A 154 10.21 -8.27 11.31
C GLY A 154 9.32 -7.35 10.50
N LEU A 155 9.45 -6.04 10.67
CA LEU A 155 8.80 -5.07 9.78
C LEU A 155 9.76 -4.64 8.67
N VAL A 156 9.25 -4.51 7.45
CA VAL A 156 9.94 -3.86 6.35
C VAL A 156 9.14 -2.62 5.98
N LEU A 157 9.78 -1.45 6.06
CA LEU A 157 9.19 -0.16 5.73
C LEU A 157 9.70 0.25 4.35
N ASN A 158 8.82 0.23 3.37
CA ASN A 158 9.10 0.71 2.02
C ASN A 158 8.65 2.18 1.93
N SER A 159 9.56 3.09 1.63
CA SER A 159 9.26 4.53 1.54
C SER A 159 9.70 5.06 0.18
N HIS A 160 8.74 5.59 -0.57
CA HIS A 160 8.95 6.12 -1.91
C HIS A 160 8.64 7.61 -1.92
N TRP A 161 9.64 8.42 -2.28
CA TRP A 161 9.53 9.88 -2.36
C TRP A 161 9.89 10.39 -3.75
N ILE A 162 9.17 11.43 -4.15
CA ILE A 162 9.38 12.16 -5.39
C ILE A 162 9.93 13.54 -5.03
N ASN A 163 11.09 13.89 -5.59
CA ASN A 163 11.66 15.23 -5.48
C ASN A 163 11.77 15.87 -6.86
N GLY A 164 10.78 16.70 -7.20
CA GLY A 164 10.77 17.54 -8.39
C GLY A 164 11.47 18.89 -8.21
N THR A 165 12.13 19.14 -7.07
CA THR A 165 12.88 20.38 -6.83
C THR A 165 14.32 20.26 -7.33
N ASP A 166 15.00 21.40 -7.44
CA ASP A 166 16.40 21.54 -7.86
C ASP A 166 17.42 21.32 -6.72
N ALA A 167 16.95 21.01 -5.51
CA ALA A 167 17.77 20.80 -4.33
C ALA A 167 17.56 19.41 -3.74
N VAL A 168 18.59 18.90 -3.06
CA VAL A 168 18.46 17.69 -2.24
C VAL A 168 17.46 17.95 -1.11
N LYS A 169 16.51 17.04 -0.92
CA LYS A 169 15.49 17.10 0.15
C LYS A 169 15.63 15.92 1.08
N ARG A 170 15.20 16.06 2.33
CA ARG A 170 15.32 15.01 3.35
C ARG A 170 13.96 14.49 3.78
N ALA A 171 13.74 13.20 3.56
CA ALA A 171 12.53 12.48 3.92
C ALA A 171 12.73 11.72 5.23
N ARG A 172 11.63 11.51 5.97
CA ARG A 172 11.52 10.51 7.04
C ARG A 172 10.04 10.16 7.25
N ALA A 173 9.77 9.09 7.97
CA ALA A 173 8.40 8.74 8.33
C ALA A 173 8.31 8.10 9.71
N THR A 174 7.13 8.19 10.31
CA THR A 174 6.80 7.55 11.59
C THR A 174 5.59 6.66 11.40
N VAL A 175 5.65 5.45 11.95
CA VAL A 175 4.54 4.49 11.95
C VAL A 175 4.21 4.16 13.39
N LYS A 176 3.00 4.52 13.84
CA LYS A 176 2.46 4.16 15.14
C LYS A 176 1.51 2.99 14.99
N ILE A 177 1.76 1.92 15.72
CA ILE A 177 0.97 0.69 15.74
C ILE A 177 0.26 0.61 17.09
N VAL A 178 -1.06 0.49 17.06
CA VAL A 178 -1.92 0.44 18.25
C VAL A 178 -2.50 -0.96 18.38
N LEU A 179 -2.25 -1.59 19.53
CA LEU A 179 -2.71 -2.95 19.78
C LEU A 179 -4.19 -2.98 20.15
N ALA A 180 -4.87 -4.05 19.72
CA ALA A 180 -6.23 -4.35 20.11
C ALA A 180 -6.28 -4.85 21.57
N ASN A 181 -7.42 -4.67 22.23
CA ASN A 181 -7.71 -5.42 23.44
C ASN A 181 -7.98 -6.88 23.04
N PRO A 182 -7.21 -7.87 23.53
CA PRO A 182 -7.39 -9.27 23.14
C PRO A 182 -8.81 -9.81 23.37
N HIS A 183 -9.50 -9.34 24.41
CA HIS A 183 -10.88 -9.76 24.70
C HIS A 183 -11.93 -9.11 23.80
N ALA A 184 -11.54 -8.12 22.99
CA ALA A 184 -12.41 -7.44 22.04
C ALA A 184 -12.25 -7.97 20.61
N VAL A 185 -11.25 -8.80 20.32
CA VAL A 185 -11.00 -9.36 18.99
C VAL A 185 -11.85 -10.62 18.81
N LYS A 186 -12.75 -10.59 17.83
CA LYS A 186 -13.65 -11.68 17.48
C LYS A 186 -13.30 -12.33 16.14
N ARG A 187 -12.69 -11.55 15.23
CA ARG A 187 -12.21 -12.00 13.92
C ARG A 187 -10.85 -11.39 13.60
N GLN A 188 -10.03 -12.15 12.88
CA GLN A 188 -8.72 -11.70 12.39
C GLN A 188 -8.85 -11.31 10.93
N LEU A 189 -8.31 -10.15 10.57
CA LEU A 189 -8.29 -9.65 9.20
C LEU A 189 -7.17 -10.29 8.40
N LYS A 190 -7.46 -10.47 7.11
CA LYS A 190 -6.55 -10.93 6.07
C LYS A 190 -6.43 -9.81 5.03
N PRO A 191 -5.20 -9.45 4.60
CA PRO A 191 -5.00 -8.41 3.61
C PRO A 191 -5.42 -8.88 2.22
N ILE A 192 -6.15 -8.02 1.53
CA ILE A 192 -6.32 -8.06 0.07
C ILE A 192 -5.16 -7.25 -0.51
N PHE A 193 -4.44 -7.83 -1.46
CA PHE A 193 -3.46 -7.12 -2.28
C PHE A 193 -3.50 -7.71 -3.68
N GLU A 194 -4.55 -7.35 -4.40
CA GLU A 194 -4.85 -7.89 -5.71
C GLU A 194 -4.23 -6.97 -6.78
N ALA A 195 -3.28 -7.50 -7.55
CA ALA A 195 -2.38 -6.74 -8.43
C ALA A 195 -2.27 -7.32 -9.85
N VAL A 196 -3.10 -8.30 -10.21
CA VAL A 196 -2.99 -8.99 -11.51
C VAL A 196 -3.21 -8.07 -12.68
N ALA A 197 -4.19 -7.16 -12.57
CA ALA A 197 -4.47 -6.19 -13.63
C ALA A 197 -3.22 -5.34 -13.95
N SER A 198 -2.35 -5.07 -12.96
CA SER A 198 -1.07 -4.40 -13.20
C SER A 198 -0.24 -5.12 -14.28
N GLY A 199 -0.16 -6.45 -14.24
CA GLY A 199 0.60 -7.23 -15.21
C GLY A 199 0.02 -7.20 -16.64
N LEU A 200 -1.21 -6.72 -16.80
CA LEU A 200 -1.93 -6.60 -18.07
C LEU A 200 -1.79 -5.20 -18.69
N ILE A 201 -1.19 -4.23 -17.99
CA ILE A 201 -1.01 -2.86 -18.50
C ILE A 201 -0.14 -2.89 -19.75
N ASP A 202 -0.72 -2.46 -20.87
CA ASP A 202 -0.08 -2.25 -22.16
C ASP A 202 -0.77 -1.10 -22.89
N VAL A 203 -0.32 0.14 -22.65
CA VAL A 203 -0.90 1.34 -23.26
C VAL A 203 0.13 2.01 -24.18
N PRO A 204 -0.01 1.86 -25.51
CA PRO A 204 0.88 2.51 -26.45
C PRO A 204 0.88 4.04 -26.32
N PRO A 205 1.94 4.73 -26.77
CA PRO A 205 1.95 6.18 -26.86
C PRO A 205 0.73 6.73 -27.61
N GLY A 206 0.13 7.81 -27.11
CA GLY A 206 -1.01 8.45 -27.75
C GLY A 206 -2.34 7.70 -27.55
N LYS A 207 -2.39 6.71 -26.65
CA LYS A 207 -3.58 5.90 -26.38
C LYS A 207 -4.02 5.98 -24.93
N THR A 208 -5.30 5.64 -24.74
CA THR A 208 -5.89 5.30 -23.45
C THR A 208 -6.28 3.82 -23.51
N ALA A 209 -6.11 3.10 -22.42
CA ALA A 209 -6.55 1.71 -22.31
C ALA A 209 -7.11 1.42 -20.91
N ARG A 210 -7.71 0.25 -20.78
CA ARG A 210 -8.23 -0.27 -19.53
C ARG A 210 -7.77 -1.69 -19.32
N GLU A 211 -7.59 -2.05 -18.08
CA GLU A 211 -7.37 -3.42 -17.67
C GLU A 211 -7.99 -3.66 -16.30
N SER A 212 -8.34 -4.91 -16.08
CA SER A 212 -9.16 -5.28 -14.95
C SER A 212 -8.89 -6.71 -14.54
N TRP A 213 -9.30 -7.02 -13.31
CA TRP A 213 -9.26 -8.38 -12.80
C TRP A 213 -10.33 -8.56 -11.72
N ASP A 214 -10.54 -9.82 -11.35
CA ASP A 214 -11.54 -10.21 -10.37
C ASP A 214 -10.89 -10.73 -9.10
N TRP A 215 -11.42 -10.32 -7.96
CA TRP A 215 -11.10 -10.87 -6.65
C TRP A 215 -12.34 -11.52 -6.02
N GLY A 216 -12.19 -12.65 -5.35
CA GLY A 216 -13.30 -13.25 -4.62
C GLY A 216 -13.08 -14.70 -4.22
N PRO A 217 -14.05 -15.30 -3.48
CA PRO A 217 -13.96 -16.67 -3.04
C PRO A 217 -13.80 -17.67 -4.18
N GLY A 218 -12.76 -18.51 -4.12
CA GLY A 218 -12.49 -19.55 -5.12
C GLY A 218 -11.92 -19.05 -6.44
N ILE A 219 -11.66 -17.73 -6.58
CA ILE A 219 -10.94 -17.19 -7.73
C ILE A 219 -9.45 -17.46 -7.57
N PHE A 220 -8.83 -17.95 -8.65
CA PHE A 220 -7.40 -18.25 -8.68
C PHE A 220 -6.58 -16.99 -8.34
N ASP A 221 -5.74 -17.10 -7.30
CA ASP A 221 -4.97 -15.99 -6.78
C ASP A 221 -3.58 -15.92 -7.42
N PHE A 222 -3.33 -14.83 -8.14
CA PHE A 222 -2.00 -14.41 -8.58
C PHE A 222 -1.46 -13.24 -7.73
N GLY A 223 -2.31 -12.49 -7.03
CA GLY A 223 -1.98 -11.33 -6.18
C GLY A 223 -1.19 -11.68 -4.92
N GLY A 224 -1.37 -12.89 -4.38
CA GLY A 224 -0.53 -13.44 -3.30
C GLY A 224 0.97 -13.48 -3.64
N PHE A 225 1.34 -13.40 -4.93
CA PHE A 225 2.73 -13.28 -5.35
C PHE A 225 3.39 -11.96 -4.92
N PHE A 226 2.62 -10.86 -4.79
CA PHE A 226 3.13 -9.52 -4.51
C PHE A 226 2.84 -9.01 -3.08
N GLY A 227 2.52 -9.90 -2.15
CA GLY A 227 2.40 -9.56 -0.73
C GLY A 227 0.97 -9.57 -0.14
N GLY A 228 -0.01 -10.04 -0.92
CA GLY A 228 -1.36 -10.38 -0.44
C GLY A 228 -1.43 -11.74 0.25
N THR A 229 -2.55 -12.02 0.93
CA THR A 229 -2.89 -13.41 1.28
C THR A 229 -3.67 -14.07 0.17
N THR A 230 -3.63 -15.41 0.13
CA THR A 230 -4.45 -16.20 -0.79
C THR A 230 -5.91 -15.81 -0.74
N ASN A 231 -6.56 -15.73 -1.91
CA ASN A 231 -7.99 -15.50 -2.00
C ASN A 231 -8.77 -16.47 -1.09
N PRO A 232 -9.91 -16.02 -0.52
CA PRO A 232 -10.72 -16.86 0.35
C PRO A 232 -11.20 -18.12 -0.39
N THR A 233 -11.31 -19.24 0.31
CA THR A 233 -11.89 -20.48 -0.25
C THR A 233 -13.39 -20.60 0.01
N GLY A 234 -13.93 -19.79 0.92
CA GLY A 234 -15.34 -19.73 1.28
C GLY A 234 -15.82 -18.28 1.38
N PRO A 235 -17.06 -18.04 1.82
CA PRO A 235 -17.59 -16.68 1.92
C PRO A 235 -16.69 -15.77 2.77
N ALA A 236 -16.56 -14.51 2.34
CA ALA A 236 -15.65 -13.54 2.93
C ALA A 236 -16.39 -12.24 3.28
N CYS A 237 -16.04 -11.65 4.41
CA CYS A 237 -16.57 -10.38 4.88
C CYS A 237 -15.54 -9.29 4.63
N VAL A 238 -15.73 -8.53 3.56
CA VAL A 238 -14.86 -7.43 3.14
C VAL A 238 -15.16 -6.20 3.97
N THR A 239 -14.12 -5.62 4.55
CA THR A 239 -14.23 -4.51 5.51
C THR A 239 -13.70 -3.19 4.97
N MET A 240 -12.78 -3.26 4.00
CA MET A 240 -12.08 -2.11 3.50
C MET A 240 -11.56 -2.39 2.09
N LEU A 241 -11.69 -1.42 1.20
CA LEU A 241 -11.10 -1.41 -0.13
C LEU A 241 -10.45 -0.04 -0.40
N ILE A 242 -9.37 -0.04 -1.17
CA ILE A 242 -8.59 1.13 -1.56
C ILE A 242 -8.15 0.91 -3.01
N SER A 243 -8.03 2.00 -3.77
CA SER A 243 -7.39 1.96 -5.09
C SER A 243 -5.91 2.32 -5.04
N HIS A 244 -5.14 1.82 -6.00
CA HIS A 244 -3.80 2.33 -6.27
C HIS A 244 -3.52 2.32 -7.76
N MET A 245 -3.12 3.50 -8.25
CA MET A 245 -2.60 3.75 -9.59
C MET A 245 -1.45 4.73 -9.48
N HIS A 246 -0.65 4.89 -10.55
CA HIS A 246 0.28 6.00 -10.67
C HIS A 246 -0.34 7.14 -11.50
N ARG A 247 0.49 8.12 -11.84
CA ARG A 247 0.06 9.41 -12.39
C ARG A 247 -0.74 9.36 -13.70
N ARG A 248 -0.66 8.25 -14.44
CA ARG A 248 -1.38 8.06 -15.71
C ARG A 248 -2.67 7.26 -15.53
N GLY A 249 -2.93 6.70 -14.35
CA GLY A 249 -4.24 6.20 -13.98
C GLY A 249 -5.22 7.36 -13.80
N ILE A 250 -6.21 7.42 -14.66
CA ILE A 250 -7.23 8.50 -14.68
C ILE A 250 -8.56 8.08 -14.06
N LEU A 251 -8.79 6.78 -13.89
CA LEU A 251 -9.98 6.24 -13.24
C LEU A 251 -9.69 4.84 -12.69
N PHE A 252 -10.06 4.61 -11.44
CA PHE A 252 -10.15 3.30 -10.80
C PHE A 252 -11.59 3.04 -10.40
N THR A 253 -12.08 1.83 -10.61
CA THR A 253 -13.42 1.40 -10.18
C THR A 253 -13.39 0.04 -9.52
N GLU A 254 -14.29 -0.17 -8.56
CA GLU A 254 -14.56 -1.47 -7.95
C GLU A 254 -16.07 -1.72 -7.99
N ASP A 255 -16.46 -2.88 -8.50
CA ASP A 255 -17.84 -3.29 -8.70
C ASP A 255 -18.06 -4.67 -8.05
N LEU A 256 -19.09 -4.81 -7.21
CA LEU A 256 -19.56 -6.12 -6.77
C LEU A 256 -20.34 -6.75 -7.92
N VAL A 257 -19.89 -7.89 -8.41
CA VAL A 257 -20.58 -8.67 -9.42
C VAL A 257 -21.25 -9.87 -8.74
N ALA A 258 -22.58 -9.86 -8.75
CA ALA A 258 -23.40 -10.94 -8.20
C ALA A 258 -23.30 -12.21 -9.06
N ALA A 259 -23.77 -13.33 -8.52
CA ALA A 259 -23.74 -14.63 -9.21
C ALA A 259 -24.54 -14.66 -10.53
N ASP A 260 -25.53 -13.78 -10.69
CA ASP A 260 -26.29 -13.62 -11.93
C ASP A 260 -25.65 -12.63 -12.92
N GLY A 261 -24.48 -12.08 -12.58
CA GLY A 261 -23.75 -11.09 -13.38
C GLY A 261 -24.18 -9.65 -13.13
N THR A 262 -25.12 -9.38 -12.22
CA THR A 262 -25.51 -8.00 -11.88
C THR A 262 -24.34 -7.27 -11.21
N GLU A 263 -23.97 -6.12 -11.76
CA GLU A 263 -22.88 -5.30 -11.24
C GLU A 263 -23.40 -4.15 -10.38
N THR A 264 -22.76 -3.92 -9.23
CA THR A 264 -23.04 -2.80 -8.33
C THR A 264 -21.75 -2.05 -8.01
N ARG A 265 -21.68 -0.78 -8.39
CA ARG A 265 -20.56 0.10 -8.09
C ARG A 265 -20.36 0.27 -6.59
N LEU A 266 -19.20 -0.16 -6.08
CA LEU A 266 -18.77 0.03 -4.71
C LEU A 266 -17.94 1.30 -4.56
N TYR A 267 -17.00 1.51 -5.49
CA TYR A 267 -15.96 2.51 -5.37
C TYR A 267 -15.56 3.09 -6.72
N SER A 268 -15.25 4.39 -6.76
CA SER A 268 -14.66 5.04 -7.92
C SER A 268 -13.73 6.15 -7.48
N ASN A 269 -12.56 6.24 -8.12
CA ASN A 269 -11.57 7.24 -7.80
C ASN A 269 -10.80 7.70 -9.05
N THR A 270 -10.50 8.99 -9.12
CA THR A 270 -9.70 9.61 -10.19
C THR A 270 -8.41 10.24 -9.65
N VAL A 271 -8.15 10.13 -8.35
CA VAL A 271 -7.01 10.74 -7.66
C VAL A 271 -6.00 9.66 -7.29
N TYR A 272 -4.93 9.53 -8.06
CA TYR A 272 -3.88 8.54 -7.80
C TYR A 272 -3.02 8.87 -6.57
N SER A 273 -2.86 10.15 -6.24
CA SER A 273 -1.88 10.61 -5.23
C SER A 273 -2.34 10.45 -3.78
N ASP A 274 -3.65 10.40 -3.54
CA ASP A 274 -4.23 10.18 -2.21
C ASP A 274 -5.61 9.54 -2.37
N PRO A 275 -5.66 8.28 -2.81
CA PRO A 275 -6.92 7.60 -3.09
C PRO A 275 -7.72 7.44 -1.78
N PRO A 276 -9.02 7.78 -1.79
CA PRO A 276 -9.87 7.63 -0.62
C PRO A 276 -10.02 6.15 -0.25
N THR A 277 -10.14 5.86 1.03
CA THR A 277 -10.45 4.51 1.53
C THR A 277 -11.96 4.29 1.59
N LEU A 278 -12.45 3.22 0.98
CA LEU A 278 -13.80 2.71 1.22
C LEU A 278 -13.80 1.85 2.47
N ASN A 279 -14.49 2.28 3.52
CA ASN A 279 -14.73 1.46 4.71
C ASN A 279 -16.15 0.91 4.67
N LEU A 280 -16.29 -0.41 4.78
CA LEU A 280 -17.57 -1.12 4.73
C LEU A 280 -18.02 -1.43 6.16
N SER A 281 -19.08 -0.72 6.59
CA SER A 281 -19.70 -0.90 7.89
C SER A 281 -21.23 -0.87 7.73
N PRO A 282 -21.92 -2.02 7.82
CA PRO A 282 -21.39 -3.35 8.14
C PRO A 282 -20.43 -3.90 7.06
N PRO A 283 -19.55 -4.87 7.39
CA PRO A 283 -18.74 -5.55 6.40
C PRO A 283 -19.59 -6.20 5.31
N MET A 284 -19.11 -6.15 4.07
CA MET A 284 -19.80 -6.68 2.91
C MET A 284 -19.48 -8.15 2.72
N LEU A 285 -20.51 -9.00 2.71
CA LEU A 285 -20.37 -10.41 2.39
C LEU A 285 -20.16 -10.61 0.89
N VAL A 286 -19.15 -11.39 0.52
CA VAL A 286 -18.90 -11.89 -0.82
C VAL A 286 -18.93 -13.41 -0.75
N ARG A 287 -19.86 -14.03 -1.49
CA ARG A 287 -20.09 -15.48 -1.51
C ARG A 287 -19.33 -16.15 -2.68
N PRO A 288 -19.10 -17.47 -2.62
CA PRO A 288 -18.69 -18.22 -3.79
C PRO A 288 -19.63 -17.98 -4.98
N GLY A 289 -19.06 -17.62 -6.13
CA GLY A 289 -19.80 -17.24 -7.34
C GLY A 289 -20.02 -15.72 -7.48
N GLU A 290 -19.85 -14.96 -6.40
CA GLU A 290 -19.76 -13.49 -6.43
C GLU A 290 -18.28 -13.07 -6.49
N LYS A 291 -18.04 -11.84 -6.96
CA LYS A 291 -16.69 -11.31 -7.10
C LYS A 291 -16.68 -9.79 -6.97
N ILE A 292 -15.52 -9.24 -6.63
CA ILE A 292 -15.21 -7.82 -6.77
C ILE A 292 -14.40 -7.67 -8.04
N HIS A 293 -14.98 -7.01 -9.04
CA HIS A 293 -14.29 -6.61 -10.26
C HIS A 293 -13.62 -5.27 -10.01
N TYR A 294 -12.32 -5.16 -10.25
CA TYR A 294 -11.63 -3.87 -10.25
C TYR A 294 -11.05 -3.57 -11.63
N GLU A 295 -11.14 -2.31 -12.04
CA GLU A 295 -10.69 -1.82 -13.34
C GLU A 295 -9.92 -0.51 -13.17
N CYS A 296 -8.83 -0.37 -13.91
CA CYS A 296 -8.12 0.88 -14.07
C CYS A 296 -8.22 1.36 -15.52
N THR A 297 -8.34 2.68 -15.70
CA THR A 297 -8.19 3.34 -16.99
C THR A 297 -6.94 4.20 -16.95
N HIS A 298 -6.08 4.01 -17.94
CA HIS A 298 -4.79 4.68 -18.06
C HIS A 298 -4.73 5.57 -19.30
N ASP A 299 -4.16 6.77 -19.15
CA ASP A 299 -3.94 7.73 -20.23
C ASP A 299 -2.45 7.89 -20.53
N ASN A 300 -2.01 7.35 -21.68
CA ASN A 300 -0.68 7.56 -22.24
C ASN A 300 -0.71 8.51 -23.46
N ALA A 301 -1.79 9.30 -23.61
CA ALA A 301 -1.97 10.27 -24.69
C ALA A 301 -1.69 11.71 -24.24
N THR A 302 -2.19 12.13 -23.07
CA THR A 302 -2.07 13.53 -22.62
C THR A 302 -0.66 13.86 -22.08
N ASP A 303 -0.08 12.96 -21.28
CA ASP A 303 1.31 13.03 -20.79
C ASP A 303 2.03 11.72 -21.15
N PRO A 304 2.44 11.52 -22.41
CA PRO A 304 3.01 10.25 -22.84
C PRO A 304 4.28 9.94 -22.04
N LYS A 305 4.42 8.68 -21.66
CA LYS A 305 5.63 8.17 -21.04
C LYS A 305 6.79 8.31 -22.00
N LEU A 306 7.93 8.78 -21.50
CA LEU A 306 9.19 8.78 -22.25
C LEU A 306 10.11 7.67 -21.76
N GLY A 307 10.86 7.10 -22.69
CA GLY A 307 11.88 6.12 -22.37
C GLY A 307 12.96 5.99 -23.43
N CYS A 308 14.09 5.45 -23.02
CA CYS A 308 15.23 5.20 -23.90
C CYS A 308 14.89 4.12 -24.92
N GLU A 309 15.04 4.47 -26.19
CA GLU A 309 14.77 3.60 -27.33
C GLU A 309 15.81 2.47 -27.38
N GLU A 310 15.33 1.22 -27.45
CA GLU A 310 16.19 0.04 -27.58
C GLU A 310 16.45 -0.35 -29.04
N GLN A 311 15.44 -0.12 -29.88
CA GLN A 311 15.44 -0.42 -31.30
C GLN A 311 14.82 0.75 -32.05
N ALA A 312 15.51 1.22 -33.09
CA ALA A 312 15.08 2.36 -33.88
C ALA A 312 13.63 2.19 -34.39
N GLY A 313 12.77 3.15 -34.07
CA GLY A 313 11.37 3.20 -34.49
C GLY A 313 10.43 2.28 -33.70
N VAL A 314 10.90 1.63 -32.64
CA VAL A 314 10.08 0.77 -31.77
C VAL A 314 9.92 1.43 -30.41
N ALA A 315 8.67 1.66 -29.98
CA ALA A 315 8.39 2.21 -28.66
C ALA A 315 8.93 1.27 -27.57
N PRO A 316 9.80 1.75 -26.65
CA PRO A 316 10.32 0.93 -25.58
C PRO A 316 9.25 0.70 -24.51
N GLY A 317 9.46 -0.33 -23.68
CA GLY A 317 8.47 -0.77 -22.70
C GLY A 317 7.73 -1.99 -23.21
N ARG A 318 7.79 -3.10 -22.46
CA ARG A 318 7.15 -4.37 -22.82
C ARG A 318 6.26 -4.84 -21.67
N PRO A 319 5.10 -5.43 -21.96
CA PRO A 319 4.26 -6.03 -20.92
C PRO A 319 5.02 -7.12 -20.15
N VAL A 320 4.69 -7.32 -18.88
CA VAL A 320 5.38 -8.28 -17.99
C VAL A 320 5.37 -9.70 -18.56
N LEU A 321 4.28 -10.08 -19.24
CA LEU A 321 4.13 -11.38 -19.90
C LEU A 321 5.22 -11.65 -20.94
N GLN A 322 5.81 -10.60 -21.53
CA GLN A 322 6.87 -10.71 -22.53
C GLN A 322 8.29 -10.62 -21.94
N THR A 323 8.43 -10.29 -20.65
CA THR A 323 9.73 -10.04 -20.01
C THR A 323 10.11 -11.06 -18.95
N PHE A 324 9.31 -12.10 -18.76
CA PHE A 324 9.62 -13.17 -17.81
C PHE A 324 11.04 -13.75 -18.04
N PRO A 325 11.85 -13.95 -16.98
CA PRO A 325 11.51 -13.88 -15.55
C PRO A 325 11.60 -12.47 -14.91
N SER A 326 11.86 -11.40 -15.68
CA SER A 326 11.81 -10.04 -15.14
C SER A 326 10.39 -9.67 -14.73
N LEU A 327 10.25 -9.15 -13.51
CA LEU A 327 8.97 -8.70 -12.95
C LEU A 327 8.52 -7.33 -13.48
N THR A 328 9.31 -6.68 -14.33
CA THR A 328 8.91 -5.46 -15.05
C THR A 328 9.54 -5.41 -16.44
N GLY A 329 8.80 -4.87 -17.40
CA GLY A 329 9.30 -4.55 -18.74
C GLY A 329 9.36 -3.06 -19.02
N ALA A 330 9.29 -2.22 -17.99
CA ALA A 330 9.35 -0.77 -18.09
C ALA A 330 10.58 -0.28 -18.89
N ALA A 331 10.36 0.68 -19.79
CA ALA A 331 11.44 1.41 -20.44
C ALA A 331 12.29 2.16 -19.41
N LYS A 332 13.62 2.21 -19.63
CA LYS A 332 14.47 3.15 -18.90
C LYS A 332 13.94 4.57 -19.14
N ARG A 333 13.70 5.33 -18.07
CA ARG A 333 13.16 6.69 -18.18
C ARG A 333 14.17 7.64 -18.83
N CYS A 334 13.63 8.58 -19.58
CA CYS A 334 14.31 9.81 -19.98
C CYS A 334 13.35 11.01 -19.88
N GLY A 335 13.88 12.23 -19.89
CA GLY A 335 13.16 13.46 -19.58
C GLY A 335 12.73 14.27 -20.80
N THR A 336 13.51 14.24 -21.90
CA THR A 336 13.26 15.07 -23.08
C THR A 336 13.35 14.24 -24.35
N GLN A 337 12.30 14.27 -25.16
CA GLN A 337 12.26 13.53 -26.43
C GLN A 337 13.33 14.04 -27.41
N GLY A 338 14.04 13.11 -28.06
CA GLY A 338 15.11 13.39 -29.02
C GLY A 338 16.43 12.69 -28.66
N PRO A 339 17.53 13.00 -29.36
CA PRO A 339 18.85 12.48 -29.03
C PRO A 339 19.29 12.94 -27.65
N ASP A 340 19.52 11.98 -26.75
CA ASP A 340 19.99 12.20 -25.39
C ASP A 340 20.91 11.05 -24.96
N PRO A 341 22.18 11.03 -25.39
CA PRO A 341 23.13 9.99 -25.00
C PRO A 341 23.53 10.05 -23.52
N THR A 342 23.14 11.12 -22.79
CA THR A 342 23.42 11.26 -21.36
C THR A 342 22.43 10.46 -20.55
N GLU A 343 21.13 10.65 -20.82
CA GLU A 343 20.08 9.87 -20.17
C GLU A 343 19.88 8.50 -20.81
N CYS A 344 20.14 8.37 -22.11
CA CYS A 344 20.04 7.12 -22.89
C CYS A 344 21.40 6.68 -23.45
N PRO A 345 22.42 6.42 -22.61
CA PRO A 345 23.71 5.92 -23.06
C PRO A 345 23.54 4.56 -23.73
N ALA A 346 24.47 4.18 -24.61
CA ALA A 346 24.39 2.91 -25.35
C ALA A 346 24.21 1.67 -24.44
N THR A 347 24.73 1.72 -23.22
CA THR A 347 24.56 0.72 -22.15
C THR A 347 24.42 1.40 -20.80
N ASP A 348 23.64 0.81 -19.88
CA ASP A 348 23.52 1.28 -18.50
C ASP A 348 23.68 0.11 -17.51
N PRO A 349 24.60 0.20 -16.53
CA PRO A 349 24.74 -0.81 -15.47
C PRO A 349 23.46 -1.11 -14.67
N ALA A 350 22.53 -0.15 -14.55
CA ALA A 350 21.23 -0.34 -13.90
C ALA A 350 20.26 -1.18 -14.75
N TYR A 351 20.54 -1.33 -16.05
CA TYR A 351 19.73 -2.06 -17.03
C TYR A 351 20.59 -3.10 -17.77
N PRO A 352 21.16 -4.09 -17.06
CA PRO A 352 22.09 -5.06 -17.63
C PRO A 352 21.42 -5.85 -18.77
N GLY A 353 22.15 -6.04 -19.87
CA GLY A 353 21.68 -6.78 -21.05
C GLY A 353 20.77 -5.98 -21.99
N ARG A 354 20.49 -4.71 -21.68
CA ARG A 354 19.76 -3.79 -22.58
C ARG A 354 20.73 -2.83 -23.26
N THR A 355 20.50 -2.59 -24.54
CA THR A 355 21.23 -1.60 -25.35
C THR A 355 20.28 -0.51 -25.80
N PHE A 356 20.77 0.73 -25.89
CA PHE A 356 19.96 1.88 -26.27
C PHE A 356 20.56 2.60 -27.49
N THR A 357 19.69 3.22 -28.28
CA THR A 357 20.09 3.91 -29.52
C THR A 357 20.70 5.30 -29.29
N GLY A 358 20.61 5.83 -28.07
CA GLY A 358 20.91 7.23 -27.79
C GLY A 358 19.70 8.16 -27.83
N ASN A 359 18.52 7.66 -28.20
CA ASN A 359 17.31 8.47 -28.29
C ASN A 359 16.36 8.26 -27.10
N CYS A 360 15.79 9.36 -26.64
CA CYS A 360 14.61 9.37 -25.81
C CYS A 360 13.36 9.48 -26.69
N VAL A 361 12.44 8.52 -26.59
CA VAL A 361 11.21 8.47 -27.40
C VAL A 361 10.01 8.20 -26.52
N GLN A 362 8.80 8.32 -27.08
CA GLN A 362 7.59 7.91 -26.38
C GLN A 362 7.59 6.38 -26.18
N ALA A 363 7.24 5.95 -24.98
CA ALA A 363 7.29 4.58 -24.50
C ALA A 363 5.88 4.05 -24.25
N ASN A 364 5.73 2.73 -24.37
CA ASN A 364 4.55 2.05 -23.87
C ASN A 364 4.46 2.25 -22.36
N LEU A 365 3.27 2.61 -21.87
CA LEU A 365 2.95 2.53 -20.46
C LEU A 365 2.67 1.07 -20.14
N VAL A 366 3.45 0.53 -19.22
CA VAL A 366 3.40 -0.86 -18.77
C VAL A 366 3.60 -0.89 -17.26
N PHE A 367 3.41 -2.06 -16.65
CA PHE A 367 3.74 -2.25 -15.25
C PHE A 367 5.19 -1.88 -14.92
N GLY A 368 5.37 -1.13 -13.84
CA GLY A 368 6.67 -0.94 -13.23
C GLY A 368 6.56 -0.38 -11.82
N PHE A 369 7.64 -0.57 -11.06
CA PHE A 369 7.69 -0.19 -9.64
C PHE A 369 7.85 1.32 -9.43
N ASN A 370 8.31 2.04 -10.45
CA ASN A 370 8.57 3.48 -10.34
C ASN A 370 7.30 4.28 -10.63
N SER A 371 7.19 5.47 -10.04
CA SER A 371 6.04 6.38 -10.21
C SER A 371 5.89 6.99 -11.62
N ASN A 372 6.79 6.66 -12.55
CA ASN A 372 6.67 7.02 -13.97
C ASN A 372 6.12 5.87 -14.84
N ASP A 373 6.14 4.65 -14.32
CA ASP A 373 5.41 3.50 -14.85
C ASP A 373 4.00 3.53 -14.25
N ASP A 374 3.18 2.50 -14.48
CA ASP A 374 1.86 2.44 -13.86
C ASP A 374 1.58 1.12 -13.14
N MET A 375 0.55 1.17 -12.31
CA MET A 375 0.03 0.06 -11.52
C MET A 375 -1.50 0.11 -11.52
N CYS A 376 -2.10 -1.06 -11.34
CA CYS A 376 -3.52 -1.24 -11.08
C CYS A 376 -3.66 -2.28 -9.96
N ILE A 377 -3.85 -1.79 -8.73
CA ILE A 377 -3.86 -2.63 -7.51
C ILE A 377 -5.07 -2.28 -6.66
N MET A 378 -5.74 -3.31 -6.12
CA MET A 378 -6.80 -3.21 -5.13
C MET A 378 -6.32 -3.73 -3.76
N PRO A 379 -5.81 -2.86 -2.87
CA PRO A 379 -5.59 -3.20 -1.47
C PRO A 379 -6.88 -3.22 -0.65
N GLY A 380 -6.91 -4.01 0.42
CA GLY A 380 -8.08 -4.06 1.30
C GLY A 380 -7.92 -5.03 2.47
N TYR A 381 -9.02 -5.28 3.19
CA TYR A 381 -9.08 -6.30 4.22
C TYR A 381 -10.39 -7.06 4.22
N TYR A 382 -10.31 -8.35 4.51
CA TYR A 382 -11.46 -9.20 4.77
C TYR A 382 -11.23 -10.12 5.97
N TYR A 383 -12.28 -10.79 6.45
CA TYR A 383 -12.17 -11.98 7.29
C TYR A 383 -13.09 -13.08 6.75
N ASP A 384 -12.84 -14.33 7.13
CA ASP A 384 -13.72 -15.43 6.73
C ASP A 384 -15.08 -15.29 7.41
N ALA A 385 -16.16 -15.42 6.65
CA ALA A 385 -17.51 -15.33 7.19
C ALA A 385 -17.80 -16.48 8.17
N ASP A 386 -18.69 -16.26 9.15
CA ASP A 386 -19.07 -17.30 10.10
C ASP A 386 -19.95 -18.37 9.43
N PRO A 387 -19.47 -19.61 9.26
CA PRO A 387 -20.25 -20.65 8.60
C PRO A 387 -21.44 -21.15 9.45
N ALA A 388 -21.47 -20.83 10.75
CA ALA A 388 -22.53 -21.23 11.67
C ALA A 388 -23.60 -20.13 11.88
N ALA A 389 -23.38 -18.93 11.35
CA ALA A 389 -24.33 -17.84 11.48
C ALA A 389 -25.57 -18.05 10.59
N PRO A 390 -26.74 -17.52 10.99
CA PRO A 390 -27.90 -17.44 10.11
C PRO A 390 -27.58 -16.65 8.83
N ALA A 391 -28.28 -16.95 7.74
CA ALA A 391 -28.14 -16.21 6.49
C ALA A 391 -28.41 -14.71 6.69
N GLY A 392 -27.54 -13.86 6.17
CA GLY A 392 -27.55 -12.41 6.37
C GLY A 392 -26.78 -11.92 7.60
N HIS A 393 -26.32 -12.82 8.47
CA HIS A 393 -25.57 -12.52 9.69
C HIS A 393 -24.14 -13.07 9.68
N GLU A 394 -23.67 -13.56 8.53
CA GLU A 394 -22.36 -14.23 8.40
C GLU A 394 -21.18 -13.27 8.69
N CYS A 395 -21.42 -11.96 8.56
CA CYS A 395 -20.45 -10.92 8.85
C CYS A 395 -20.66 -10.19 10.18
N ASP A 396 -21.62 -10.61 11.00
CA ASP A 396 -21.78 -10.00 12.31
C ASP A 396 -20.58 -10.33 13.22
N LEU A 397 -20.15 -9.32 13.99
CA LEU A 397 -19.03 -9.44 14.94
C LEU A 397 -19.58 -9.59 16.35
#